data_AF-A0A822X1V2-F1
#
_entry.id   AF-A0A822X1V2-F1
#
_cell.length_a   1.000
_cell.length_b   1.000
_cell.length_c   1.000
_cell.angle_alpha   90.00
_cell.angle_beta   90.00
_cell.angle_gamma   90.00
#
_symmetry.space_group_name_H-M   'P 1'
#
loop_
_entity.id
_entity.type
_entity.pdbx_description
1 polymer ?
#
loop_
_entity_poly.entity_id
_entity_poly.type
_entity_poly.pdbx_seq_one_letter_code
_entity_poly.pdbx_strand_id
1 'polypeptide(L)'
;MLCEIEGVLARASHRKAVSDADAGALIAGDELIFPTSRMLRGFARSGAEVVLISSRPEALEGPTKRWLKDFGIDYDWLHLVPRGVSFETHIKRTLAEHKGDLLIAALVHDPRLRSALADSHQRPTIYEVSQ
;
A
#
# COMPACT_ATOMS: atom_id res chain seq x y z
N MET A 1 -1.81 -4.67 -10.28
CA MET A 1 -0.52 -4.12 -9.79
C MET A 1 -0.69 -3.79 -8.32
N LEU A 2 0.26 -4.20 -7.49
CA LEU A 2 0.22 -3.97 -6.05
C LEU A 2 1.13 -2.81 -5.66
N CYS A 3 0.67 -1.91 -4.79
CA CYS A 3 1.45 -0.79 -4.30
C CYS A 3 1.34 -0.72 -2.77
N GLU A 4 2.48 -0.72 -2.10
CA GLU A 4 2.53 -0.37 -0.69
C GLU A 4 2.22 1.12 -0.50
N ILE A 5 1.55 1.48 0.61
CA ILE A 5 1.32 2.89 0.94
C ILE A 5 2.55 3.50 1.61
N GLU A 6 2.95 2.96 2.76
CA GLU A 6 4.06 3.50 3.56
C GLU A 6 5.40 3.38 2.83
N GLY A 7 6.14 4.49 2.73
CA GLY A 7 7.47 4.51 2.12
C GLY A 7 7.48 4.47 0.59
N VAL A 8 6.33 4.20 -0.04
CA VAL A 8 6.20 4.06 -1.50
C VAL A 8 5.24 5.08 -2.11
N LEU A 9 3.99 5.11 -1.67
CA LEU A 9 3.01 6.11 -2.10
C LEU A 9 3.02 7.34 -1.18
N ALA A 10 3.27 7.13 0.10
CA ALA A 10 3.24 8.16 1.14
C ALA A 10 4.54 8.19 1.94
N ARG A 11 5.06 9.40 2.19
CA ARG A 11 6.08 9.61 3.23
C ARG A 11 5.36 9.83 4.56
N ALA A 12 5.52 8.86 5.46
CA ALA A 12 4.90 8.85 6.78
C ALA A 12 5.93 9.11 7.91
N SER A 13 7.06 9.74 7.60
CA SER A 13 8.18 9.94 8.53
C SER A 13 7.80 10.78 9.75
N HIS A 14 6.88 11.74 9.61
CA HIS A 14 6.38 12.58 10.70
C HIS A 14 5.58 11.80 11.75
N ARG A 15 5.10 10.59 11.42
CA ARG A 15 4.33 9.75 12.35
C ARG A 15 5.19 8.99 13.35
N LYS A 16 6.51 8.85 13.11
CA LYS A 16 7.42 8.08 13.98
C LYS A 16 7.57 8.65 15.40
N ALA A 17 7.09 9.86 15.65
CA ALA A 17 7.30 10.58 16.91
C ALA A 17 6.03 10.78 17.75
N VAL A 18 4.89 10.16 17.41
CA VAL A 18 3.59 10.49 18.02
C VAL A 18 2.78 9.22 18.37
N SER A 19 1.94 9.31 19.40
CA SER A 19 1.09 8.21 19.88
C SER A 19 -0.05 7.85 18.92
N ASP A 20 -0.49 6.59 18.94
CA ASP A 20 -1.56 6.06 18.07
C ASP A 20 -2.90 6.78 18.19
N ALA A 21 -3.15 7.51 19.28
CA ALA A 21 -4.40 8.23 19.52
C ALA A 21 -4.69 9.32 18.47
N ASP A 22 -3.64 9.88 17.86
CA ASP A 22 -3.74 10.93 16.85
C ASP A 22 -3.50 10.43 15.41
N ALA A 23 -3.35 9.11 15.22
CA ALA A 23 -2.93 8.52 13.94
C ALA A 23 -3.84 8.91 12.76
N GLY A 24 -5.14 9.10 13.01
CA GLY A 24 -6.09 9.56 11.99
C GLY A 24 -5.83 10.99 11.49
N ALA A 25 -5.46 11.91 12.40
CA ALA A 25 -5.12 13.28 12.03
C ALA A 25 -3.74 13.34 11.34
N LEU A 26 -2.80 12.49 11.78
CA LEU A 26 -1.48 12.39 11.18
C LEU A 26 -1.51 11.83 9.75
N ILE A 27 -2.53 11.02 9.41
CA ILE A 27 -2.71 10.56 8.03
C ILE A 27 -2.91 11.71 7.05
N ALA A 28 -3.62 12.76 7.44
CA ALA A 28 -3.81 13.93 6.59
C ALA A 28 -2.48 14.64 6.27
N GLY A 29 -1.47 14.50 7.13
CA GLY A 29 -0.13 15.09 6.96
C GLY A 29 0.84 14.27 6.12
N ASP A 30 0.44 13.08 5.61
CA ASP A 30 1.31 12.30 4.73
C ASP A 30 1.60 13.04 3.44
N GLU A 31 2.89 13.16 3.11
CA GLU A 31 3.31 13.71 1.84
C GLU A 31 3.19 12.64 0.75
N LEU A 32 2.52 12.98 -0.35
CA LEU A 32 2.44 12.13 -1.52
C LEU A 32 3.79 12.03 -2.23
N ILE A 33 4.21 10.80 -2.55
CA ILE A 33 5.34 10.56 -3.44
C ILE A 33 4.83 10.66 -4.89
N PHE A 34 4.97 11.85 -5.47
CA PHE A 34 4.42 12.16 -6.81
C PHE A 34 4.84 11.17 -7.92
N PRO A 35 6.11 10.73 -8.04
CA PRO A 35 6.49 9.76 -9.06
C PRO A 35 5.68 8.46 -8.99
N THR A 36 5.52 7.89 -7.79
CA THR A 36 4.71 6.69 -7.56
C THR A 36 3.26 6.93 -7.99
N SER A 37 2.65 8.05 -7.56
CA SER A 37 1.26 8.37 -7.94
C SER A 37 1.05 8.43 -9.45
N ARG A 38 2.02 8.97 -10.21
CA ARG A 38 1.95 9.02 -11.68
C ARG A 38 2.09 7.64 -12.30
N MET A 39 2.92 6.78 -11.72
CA MET A 39 3.06 5.38 -12.14
C MET A 39 1.76 4.60 -11.92
N LEU A 40 1.09 4.77 -10.77
CA LEU A 40 -0.23 4.16 -10.50
C LEU A 40 -1.26 4.56 -11.56
N ARG A 41 -1.34 5.85 -11.90
CA ARG A 41 -2.24 6.33 -12.97
C ARG A 41 -1.88 5.72 -14.34
N GLY A 42 -0.59 5.47 -14.59
CA GLY A 42 -0.14 4.78 -15.81
C GLY A 42 -0.69 3.36 -15.89
N PHE A 43 -0.58 2.59 -14.80
CA PHE A 43 -1.15 1.24 -14.71
C PHE A 43 -2.67 1.25 -14.83
N ALA A 44 -3.37 2.14 -14.12
CA ALA A 44 -4.83 2.26 -14.22
C ALA A 44 -5.28 2.54 -15.67
N ARG A 45 -4.60 3.47 -16.38
CA ARG A 45 -4.89 3.74 -17.80
C ARG A 45 -4.62 2.58 -18.74
N SER A 46 -3.74 1.65 -18.36
CA SER A 46 -3.48 0.42 -19.12
C SER A 46 -4.51 -0.69 -18.86
N GLY A 47 -5.50 -0.45 -17.99
CA GLY A 47 -6.51 -1.43 -17.59
C GLY A 47 -6.05 -2.38 -16.48
N ALA A 48 -4.91 -2.11 -15.84
CA ALA A 48 -4.47 -2.90 -14.70
C ALA A 48 -5.17 -2.39 -13.43
N GLU A 49 -5.74 -3.32 -12.66
CA GLU A 49 -6.26 -3.01 -11.33
C GLU A 49 -5.12 -2.56 -10.40
N VAL A 50 -5.39 -1.57 -9.56
CA VAL A 50 -4.49 -1.01 -8.57
C VAL A 50 -4.91 -1.50 -7.19
N VAL A 51 -4.05 -2.33 -6.59
CA VAL A 51 -4.22 -2.88 -5.23
C VAL A 51 -3.30 -2.13 -4.28
N LEU A 52 -3.87 -1.42 -3.32
CA LEU A 52 -3.10 -0.76 -2.26
C LEU A 52 -3.02 -1.67 -1.03
N ILE A 53 -1.82 -1.84 -0.49
CA ILE A 53 -1.59 -2.53 0.79
C ILE A 53 -0.90 -1.59 1.77
N SER A 54 -1.33 -1.63 3.02
CA SER A 54 -0.77 -0.79 4.07
C SER A 54 -0.62 -1.55 5.38
N SER A 55 0.36 -1.13 6.16
CA SER A 55 0.57 -1.59 7.54
C SER A 55 -0.35 -0.89 8.55
N ARG A 56 -1.15 0.10 8.12
CA ARG A 56 -2.12 0.80 8.96
C ARG A 56 -3.19 -0.17 9.47
N PRO A 57 -3.64 -0.03 10.72
CA PRO A 57 -4.81 -0.76 11.22
C PRO A 57 -6.09 -0.35 10.47
N GLU A 58 -7.02 -1.29 10.31
CA GLU A 58 -8.30 -1.11 9.61
C GLU A 58 -9.15 0.04 10.19
N ALA A 59 -8.99 0.35 11.48
CA ALA A 59 -9.66 1.48 12.13
C ALA A 59 -9.32 2.85 11.47
N LEU A 60 -8.23 2.91 10.68
CA LEU A 60 -7.80 4.08 9.94
C LEU A 60 -8.26 4.10 8.48
N GLU A 61 -9.22 3.27 8.09
CA GLU A 61 -9.79 3.23 6.74
C GLU A 61 -10.37 4.58 6.33
N GLY A 62 -11.22 5.19 7.16
CA GLY A 62 -11.83 6.49 6.86
C GLY A 62 -10.82 7.60 6.58
N PRO A 63 -9.86 7.85 7.48
CA PRO A 63 -8.75 8.78 7.23
C PRO A 63 -7.92 8.46 5.99
N THR A 64 -7.62 7.17 5.75
CA THR A 64 -6.81 6.74 4.60
C THR A 64 -7.53 6.98 3.28
N LYS A 65 -8.82 6.65 3.20
CA LYS A 65 -9.64 6.92 2.02
C LYS A 65 -9.77 8.42 1.73
N ARG A 66 -9.92 9.25 2.77
CA ARG A 66 -9.93 10.72 2.62
C ARG A 66 -8.61 11.21 2.03
N TRP A 67 -7.47 10.80 2.60
CA TRP A 67 -6.16 11.18 2.08
C TRP A 67 -5.95 10.75 0.62
N LEU A 68 -6.32 9.50 0.26
CA LEU A 68 -6.24 9.02 -1.13
C LEU A 68 -7.10 9.88 -2.07
N LYS A 69 -8.32 10.24 -1.65
CA LYS A 69 -9.22 11.11 -2.39
C LYS A 69 -8.65 12.53 -2.57
N ASP A 70 -8.11 13.12 -1.50
CA ASP A 70 -7.57 14.48 -1.52
C ASP A 70 -6.39 14.61 -2.51
N PHE A 71 -5.61 13.53 -2.67
CA PHE A 71 -4.52 13.44 -3.66
C PHE A 71 -4.94 12.91 -5.04
N GLY A 72 -6.22 12.59 -5.24
CA GLY A 72 -6.74 12.05 -6.50
C GLY A 72 -6.09 10.72 -6.89
N ILE A 73 -5.95 9.81 -5.92
CA ILE A 73 -5.44 8.45 -6.13
C ILE A 73 -6.61 7.50 -6.30
N ASP A 74 -6.78 7.01 -7.52
CA ASP A 74 -7.72 5.94 -7.84
C ASP A 74 -7.12 4.57 -7.50
N TYR A 75 -7.94 3.67 -6.99
CA TYR A 75 -7.57 2.30 -6.64
C TYR A 75 -8.79 1.39 -6.67
N ASP A 76 -8.56 0.10 -6.90
CA ASP A 76 -9.61 -0.92 -6.94
C ASP A 76 -9.75 -1.62 -5.58
N TRP A 77 -8.62 -1.83 -4.88
CA TRP A 77 -8.57 -2.51 -3.59
C TRP A 77 -7.70 -1.75 -2.58
N LEU A 78 -8.15 -1.70 -1.32
CA LEU A 78 -7.40 -1.13 -0.21
C LEU A 78 -7.37 -2.12 0.96
N HIS A 79 -6.18 -2.65 1.23
CA HIS A 79 -5.93 -3.66 2.26
C HIS A 79 -5.25 -3.04 3.47
N LEU A 80 -6.00 -2.89 4.56
CA LEU A 80 -5.52 -2.45 5.87
C LEU A 80 -5.47 -3.61 6.86
N VAL A 81 -4.59 -3.52 7.87
CA VAL A 81 -4.35 -4.59 8.82
C VAL A 81 -5.53 -4.77 9.78
N PRO A 82 -6.19 -5.94 9.82
CA PRO A 82 -7.29 -6.17 10.75
C PRO A 82 -6.83 -6.15 12.21
N ARG A 83 -7.74 -5.86 13.14
CA ARG A 83 -7.40 -5.83 14.57
C ARG A 83 -6.81 -7.16 15.05
N GLY A 84 -5.65 -7.09 15.71
CA GLY A 84 -4.97 -8.26 16.28
C GLY A 84 -4.22 -9.14 15.25
N VAL A 85 -4.12 -8.70 13.99
CA VAL A 85 -3.41 -9.41 12.93
C VAL A 85 -2.02 -8.80 12.74
N SER A 86 -0.99 -9.64 12.60
CA SER A 86 0.36 -9.16 12.26
C SER A 86 0.44 -8.77 10.78
N PHE A 87 1.31 -7.82 10.44
CA PHE A 87 1.47 -7.39 9.04
C PHE A 87 1.90 -8.55 8.12
N GLU A 88 2.72 -9.49 8.59
CA GLU A 88 3.08 -10.69 7.81
C GLU A 88 1.88 -11.57 7.48
N THR A 89 0.96 -11.74 8.44
CA THR A 89 -0.28 -12.49 8.22
C THR A 89 -1.18 -11.73 7.25
N HIS A 90 -1.24 -10.41 7.37
CA HIS A 90 -1.97 -9.52 6.46
C HIS A 90 -1.47 -9.64 5.01
N ILE A 91 -0.15 -9.60 4.80
CA ILE A 91 0.47 -9.79 3.48
C ILE A 91 0.06 -11.15 2.89
N LYS A 92 0.20 -12.25 3.65
CA LYS A 92 -0.14 -13.59 3.17
C LYS A 92 -1.61 -13.71 2.78
N ARG A 93 -2.53 -13.13 3.57
CA ARG A 93 -3.96 -13.11 3.27
C ARG A 93 -4.25 -12.31 2.00
N THR A 94 -3.72 -11.10 1.90
CA THR A 94 -3.88 -10.24 0.72
C THR A 94 -3.41 -10.95 -0.56
N LEU A 95 -2.22 -11.58 -0.54
CA LEU A 95 -1.71 -12.30 -1.70
C LEU A 95 -2.52 -13.57 -2.02
N ALA A 96 -3.10 -14.22 -1.01
CA ALA A 96 -3.97 -15.38 -1.22
C ALA A 96 -5.31 -14.99 -1.84
N GLU A 97 -5.89 -13.84 -1.44
CA GLU A 97 -7.12 -13.28 -2.02
C GLU A 97 -6.96 -12.98 -3.52
N HIS A 98 -5.78 -12.51 -3.92
CA HIS A 98 -5.44 -12.20 -5.32
C HIS A 98 -4.74 -13.35 -6.06
N LYS A 99 -4.75 -14.58 -5.54
CA LYS A 99 -4.02 -15.72 -6.14
C LYS A 99 -4.49 -16.07 -7.56
N GLY A 100 -5.75 -15.78 -7.88
CA GLY A 100 -6.33 -15.99 -9.21
C GLY A 100 -6.03 -14.88 -10.21
N ASP A 101 -5.62 -13.70 -9.75
CA ASP A 101 -5.42 -12.51 -10.57
C ASP A 101 -4.00 -12.47 -11.13
N LEU A 102 -3.77 -11.89 -12.31
CA LEU A 102 -2.39 -11.73 -12.80
C LEU A 102 -1.70 -10.52 -12.14
N LEU A 103 -0.84 -10.77 -11.15
CA LEU A 103 0.01 -9.72 -10.56
C LEU A 103 1.21 -9.42 -11.46
N ILE A 104 1.08 -8.38 -12.29
CA ILE A 104 2.13 -7.97 -13.25
C ILE A 104 3.32 -7.24 -12.61
N ALA A 105 3.07 -6.44 -11.57
CA ALA A 105 4.06 -5.57 -10.95
C ALA A 105 3.70 -5.26 -9.50
N ALA A 106 4.73 -4.98 -8.69
CA ALA A 106 4.60 -4.53 -7.32
C ALA A 106 5.57 -3.37 -7.00
N LEU A 107 5.08 -2.32 -6.32
CA LEU A 107 5.87 -1.23 -5.77
C LEU A 107 5.95 -1.39 -4.25
N VAL A 108 7.16 -1.59 -3.71
CA VAL A 108 7.34 -1.99 -2.30
C VAL A 108 8.52 -1.32 -1.63
N HIS A 109 8.44 -1.18 -0.31
CA HIS A 109 9.50 -0.72 0.57
C HIS A 109 9.73 -1.72 1.71
N ASP A 110 8.69 -2.31 2.29
CA ASP A 110 8.83 -3.25 3.41
C ASP A 110 9.48 -4.57 2.96
N PRO A 111 10.59 -5.00 3.62
CA PRO A 111 11.32 -6.20 3.23
C PRO A 111 10.49 -7.48 3.37
N ARG A 112 9.51 -7.52 4.27
CA ARG A 112 8.62 -8.68 4.47
C ARG A 112 7.67 -8.84 3.30
N LEU A 113 7.09 -7.73 2.82
CA LEU A 113 6.24 -7.73 1.63
C LEU A 113 7.05 -8.08 0.38
N ARG A 114 8.25 -7.51 0.23
CA ARG A 114 9.18 -7.87 -0.85
C ARG A 114 9.48 -9.37 -0.86
N SER A 115 9.83 -9.95 0.29
CA SER A 115 10.12 -11.39 0.39
C SER A 115 8.92 -12.24 0.00
N ALA A 116 7.72 -11.91 0.49
CA ALA A 116 6.50 -12.65 0.16
C ALA A 116 6.15 -12.59 -1.34
N LEU A 117 6.42 -11.46 -2.00
CA LEU A 117 6.22 -11.31 -3.44
C LEU A 117 7.28 -12.04 -4.27
N ALA A 118 8.53 -12.08 -3.80
CA ALA A 118 9.61 -12.82 -4.46
C ALA A 118 9.33 -14.32 -4.48
N ASP A 119 8.71 -14.84 -3.42
CA ASP A 119 8.29 -16.24 -3.31
C ASP A 119 6.92 -16.52 -3.96
N SER A 120 6.24 -15.50 -4.50
CA SER A 120 4.94 -15.66 -5.15
C SER A 120 5.06 -16.44 -6.45
N HIS A 121 4.11 -17.35 -6.69
CA HIS A 121 4.05 -18.14 -7.94
C HIS A 121 3.98 -17.28 -9.20
N GLN A 122 3.37 -16.09 -9.09
CA GLN A 122 3.16 -15.18 -10.23
C GLN A 122 4.39 -14.35 -10.59
N ARG A 123 5.39 -14.27 -9.68
CA ARG A 123 6.68 -13.58 -9.89
C ARG A 123 6.53 -12.20 -10.57
N PRO A 124 5.82 -11.24 -9.94
CA PRO A 124 5.68 -9.89 -10.49
C PRO A 124 7.03 -9.20 -10.68
N THR A 125 7.06 -8.18 -11.54
CA THR A 125 8.19 -7.24 -11.54
C THR A 125 8.14 -6.41 -10.26
N ILE A 126 9.15 -6.55 -9.40
CA ILE A 126 9.24 -5.85 -8.11
C ILE A 126 10.09 -4.59 -8.28
N TYR A 127 9.49 -3.43 -8.01
CA TYR A 127 10.19 -2.16 -7.91
C TYR A 127 10.33 -1.80 -6.43
N GLU A 128 11.56 -1.82 -5.94
CA GLU A 128 11.88 -1.44 -4.57
C GLU A 128 12.14 0.06 -4.49
N VAL A 129 11.51 0.72 -3.52
CA VAL A 129 11.77 2.11 -3.17
C VAL A 129 12.71 2.14 -1.98
N SER A 130 13.96 2.56 -2.20
CA SER A 130 14.91 2.87 -1.13
C SER A 130 14.71 4.32 -0.70
N GLN A 131 14.50 4.56 0.61
CA GLN A 131 14.45 5.91 1.20
C GLN A 131 15.70 6.19 2.03
#